data_AF-D9J348-F1
#
_entry.id   AF-D9J348-F1
#
_cell.length_a   1.000
_cell.length_b   1.000
_cell.length_c   1.000
_cell.angle_alpha   90.00
_cell.angle_beta   90.00
_cell.angle_gamma   90.00
#
_symmetry.space_group_name_H-M   'P 1'
#
loop_
_entity.id
_entity.type
_entity.pdbx_description
1 polymer ?
#
loop_
_entity_poly.entity_id
_entity_poly.type
_entity_poly.pdbx_seq_one_letter_code
_entity_poly.pdbx_strand_id
1 'polypeptide(L)'
;MTQLGFLLFIMVATRGCSAAEKNLDTNRWGNSFFSSLPKSCKEIKQEDRKAQDGLYFLRTENGVIYQTFCDMTTAGGGWTLVASVHENNMHGKCTVGDRWSSQQGNRADYPEGDGNWANYNTFGSAEGATSDDYKNPGYFDI
;
A
#
# COMPACT_ATOMS: atom_id res chain seq x y z
N MET A 1 2.45 30.01 76.89
CA MET A 1 3.11 29.71 75.61
C MET A 1 3.68 28.30 75.69
N THR A 2 3.70 27.57 74.56
CA THR A 2 3.89 26.10 74.35
C THR A 2 2.63 25.29 74.69
N GLN A 3 1.81 24.77 73.76
CA GLN A 3 1.96 24.02 72.50
C GLN A 3 2.46 22.59 72.69
N LEU A 4 1.53 21.63 72.63
CA LEU A 4 1.76 20.24 72.23
C LEU A 4 0.44 19.67 71.68
N GLY A 5 0.29 19.75 70.35
CA GLY A 5 -0.81 19.13 69.62
C GLY A 5 -0.50 17.66 69.36
N PHE A 6 -1.43 16.78 69.73
CA PHE A 6 -1.43 15.38 69.33
C PHE A 6 -1.78 15.28 67.83
N LEU A 7 -0.84 14.81 67.02
CA LEU A 7 -1.08 14.50 65.61
C LEU A 7 -1.79 13.14 65.50
N LEU A 8 -3.06 13.17 65.07
CA LEU A 8 -3.83 12.01 64.68
C LEU A 8 -3.50 11.66 63.22
N PHE A 9 -2.79 10.56 62.96
CA PHE A 9 -2.58 10.04 61.61
C PHE A 9 -3.83 9.28 61.15
N ILE A 10 -4.62 9.87 60.25
CA ILE A 10 -5.69 9.15 59.54
C ILE A 10 -5.06 8.41 58.37
N MET A 11 -4.98 7.08 58.46
CA MET A 11 -4.68 6.19 57.34
C MET A 11 -5.89 6.18 56.40
N VAL A 12 -5.85 7.00 55.34
CA VAL A 12 -6.83 6.91 54.25
C VAL A 12 -6.49 5.67 53.43
N ALA A 13 -7.27 4.61 53.58
CA ALA A 13 -7.25 3.47 52.66
C ALA A 13 -7.80 3.94 51.30
N THR A 14 -6.90 4.16 50.34
CA THR A 14 -7.30 4.35 48.95
C THR A 14 -7.86 3.02 48.45
N ARG A 15 -9.16 3.02 48.12
CA ARG A 15 -9.83 1.94 47.41
C ARG A 15 -9.05 1.68 46.13
N GLY A 16 -8.43 0.50 46.03
CA GLY A 16 -7.87 0.03 44.76
C GLY A 16 -9.00 -0.07 43.74
N CYS A 17 -9.05 0.85 42.79
CA CYS A 17 -9.69 0.56 41.51
C CYS A 17 -8.75 -0.40 40.79
N SER A 18 -9.09 -1.69 40.77
CA SER A 18 -8.53 -2.59 39.77
C SER A 18 -8.91 -2.02 38.40
N ALA A 19 -7.92 -1.48 37.70
CA ALA A 19 -8.03 -1.27 36.27
C ALA A 19 -8.26 -2.66 35.67
N ALA A 20 -9.43 -2.88 35.09
CA ALA A 20 -9.63 -4.05 34.23
C ALA A 20 -8.70 -3.88 33.03
N GLU A 21 -7.56 -4.57 33.05
CA GLU A 21 -6.78 -4.83 31.84
C GLU A 21 -7.69 -5.62 30.89
N LYS A 22 -8.33 -4.92 29.96
CA LYS A 22 -8.82 -5.57 28.75
C LYS A 22 -7.59 -6.01 28.00
N ASN A 23 -7.32 -7.32 28.04
CA ASN A 23 -6.39 -7.99 27.16
C ASN A 23 -6.91 -7.78 25.72
N LEU A 24 -6.49 -6.69 25.09
CA LEU A 24 -6.85 -6.37 23.72
C LEU A 24 -5.92 -7.20 22.86
N ASP A 25 -6.46 -8.33 22.41
CA ASP A 25 -5.77 -9.33 21.61
C ASP A 25 -5.43 -8.73 20.23
N THR A 26 -4.34 -7.95 20.18
CA THR A 26 -3.85 -7.15 19.03
C THR A 26 -3.61 -8.00 17.79
N ASN A 27 -3.43 -9.30 17.96
CA ASN A 27 -3.18 -10.27 16.90
C ASN A 27 -4.46 -10.62 16.11
N ARG A 28 -5.65 -10.44 16.69
CA ARG A 28 -6.94 -10.71 16.02
C ARG A 28 -7.35 -9.58 15.08
N TRP A 29 -7.04 -8.33 15.41
CA TRP A 29 -7.34 -7.18 14.56
C TRP A 29 -6.36 -7.11 13.37
N GLY A 30 -5.05 -7.32 13.61
CA GLY A 30 -4.05 -7.32 12.55
C GLY A 30 -4.37 -8.32 11.43
N ASN A 31 -4.70 -9.57 11.80
CA ASN A 31 -5.09 -10.60 10.81
C ASN A 31 -6.41 -10.32 10.10
N SER A 32 -7.37 -9.65 10.76
CA SER A 32 -8.65 -9.29 10.14
C SER A 32 -8.54 -8.12 9.16
N PHE A 33 -7.57 -7.22 9.36
CA PHE A 33 -7.40 -6.04 8.51
C PHE A 33 -6.71 -6.39 7.19
N PHE A 34 -5.72 -7.28 7.22
CA PHE A 34 -5.02 -7.72 6.01
C PHE A 34 -5.82 -8.73 5.17
N SER A 35 -6.77 -9.45 5.77
CA SER A 35 -7.65 -10.35 5.02
C SER A 35 -8.72 -9.60 4.21
N SER A 36 -9.01 -8.34 4.55
CA SER A 36 -10.10 -7.53 3.98
C SER A 36 -9.63 -6.38 3.10
N LEU A 37 -8.37 -6.35 2.66
CA LEU A 37 -7.91 -5.30 1.75
C LEU A 37 -8.61 -5.45 0.38
N PRO A 38 -9.03 -4.34 -0.24
CA PRO A 38 -9.71 -4.34 -1.53
C PRO A 38 -8.76 -4.77 -2.66
N LYS A 39 -9.31 -5.39 -3.71
CA LYS A 39 -8.56 -5.79 -4.91
C LYS A 39 -8.25 -4.63 -5.84
N SER A 40 -9.11 -3.61 -5.86
CA SER A 40 -8.98 -2.47 -6.77
C SER A 40 -9.44 -1.15 -6.16
N CYS A 41 -9.04 -0.04 -6.78
CA CYS A 41 -9.56 1.29 -6.45
C CYS A 41 -11.06 1.38 -6.70
N LYS A 42 -11.60 0.56 -7.60
CA LYS A 42 -13.04 0.54 -7.88
C LYS A 42 -13.85 0.04 -6.69
N GLU A 43 -13.38 -1.01 -6.02
CA GLU A 43 -13.99 -1.52 -4.80
C GLU A 43 -13.98 -0.46 -3.70
N ILE A 44 -12.83 0.20 -3.49
CA ILE A 44 -12.72 1.33 -2.55
C ILE A 44 -13.76 2.41 -2.85
N LYS A 45 -13.87 2.84 -4.12
CA LYS A 45 -14.80 3.91 -4.50
C LYS A 45 -16.28 3.51 -4.35
N GLN A 46 -16.59 2.22 -4.50
CA GLN A 46 -17.94 1.68 -4.29
C GLN A 46 -18.32 1.66 -2.81
N GLU A 47 -17.37 1.28 -1.94
CA GLU A 47 -17.56 1.27 -0.48
C GLU A 47 -17.58 2.68 0.11
N ASP A 48 -16.64 3.54 -0.30
CA ASP A 48 -16.56 4.94 0.09
C ASP A 48 -16.59 5.88 -1.13
N ARG A 49 -17.78 6.41 -1.43
CA ARG A 49 -17.97 7.38 -2.51
C ARG A 49 -17.21 8.69 -2.30
N LYS A 50 -16.77 8.99 -1.07
CA LYS A 50 -16.00 10.19 -0.72
C LYS A 50 -14.49 9.96 -0.77
N ALA A 51 -14.03 8.74 -1.08
CA ALA A 51 -12.62 8.45 -1.29
C ALA A 51 -12.02 9.44 -2.30
N GLN A 52 -10.85 9.97 -1.98
CA GLN A 52 -10.12 10.99 -2.74
C GLN A 52 -8.96 10.37 -3.50
N ASP A 53 -8.44 11.08 -4.49
CA ASP A 53 -7.26 10.65 -5.23
C ASP A 53 -6.07 10.48 -4.27
N GLY A 54 -5.24 9.47 -4.50
CA GLY A 54 -4.08 9.21 -3.64
C GLY A 54 -3.59 7.78 -3.66
N LEU A 55 -2.66 7.47 -2.74
CA LEU A 55 -2.09 6.13 -2.61
C LEU A 55 -2.93 5.25 -1.69
N TYR A 56 -3.23 4.04 -2.15
CA TYR A 56 -4.00 3.03 -1.39
C TYR A 56 -3.28 1.70 -1.41
N PHE A 57 -3.44 0.92 -0.33
CA PHE A 57 -3.02 -0.48 -0.28
C PHE A 57 -4.11 -1.36 -0.88
N LEU A 58 -3.73 -2.19 -1.83
CA LEU A 58 -4.58 -3.19 -2.48
C LEU A 58 -4.02 -4.60 -2.21
N ARG A 59 -4.85 -5.62 -2.40
CA ARG A 59 -4.46 -7.01 -2.22
C ARG A 59 -4.94 -7.86 -3.38
N THR A 60 -4.03 -8.61 -3.98
CA THR A 60 -4.36 -9.54 -5.07
C THR A 60 -5.18 -10.73 -4.59
N GLU A 61 -5.74 -11.51 -5.51
CA GLU A 61 -6.44 -12.76 -5.14
C GLU A 61 -5.54 -13.75 -4.38
N ASN A 62 -4.29 -13.89 -4.83
CA ASN A 62 -3.28 -14.71 -4.16
C ASN A 62 -2.70 -14.08 -2.89
N GLY A 63 -3.20 -12.90 -2.47
CA GLY A 63 -2.88 -12.25 -1.21
C GLY A 63 -1.65 -11.35 -1.22
N VAL A 64 -1.10 -11.00 -2.38
CA VAL A 64 0.01 -10.03 -2.50
C VAL A 64 -0.51 -8.64 -2.20
N ILE A 65 0.09 -7.97 -1.22
CA ILE A 65 -0.25 -6.60 -0.85
C ILE A 65 0.69 -5.64 -1.56
N TYR A 66 0.14 -4.62 -2.20
CA TYR A 66 0.91 -3.59 -2.90
C TYR A 66 0.23 -2.22 -2.74
N GLN A 67 1.01 -1.15 -2.92
CA GLN A 67 0.49 0.22 -2.90
C GLN A 67 0.49 0.79 -4.31
N THR A 68 -0.58 1.47 -4.69
CA THR A 68 -0.67 2.20 -5.96
C THR A 68 -1.52 3.45 -5.85
N PHE A 69 -1.46 4.30 -6.89
CA PHE A 69 -2.30 5.48 -7.02
C PHE A 69 -3.70 5.09 -7.51
N CYS A 70 -4.71 5.62 -6.84
CA CYS A 70 -6.10 5.57 -7.24
C CYS A 70 -6.54 6.95 -7.72
N ASP A 71 -7.05 7.02 -8.95
CA ASP A 71 -7.85 8.16 -9.40
C ASP A 71 -9.31 7.90 -9.01
N MET A 72 -9.76 8.69 -8.04
CA MET A 72 -11.10 8.64 -7.45
C MET A 72 -12.00 9.75 -7.97
N THR A 73 -11.57 10.48 -9.00
CA THR A 73 -12.25 11.68 -9.49
C THR A 73 -12.73 11.51 -10.94
N THR A 74 -11.88 11.03 -11.85
CA THR A 74 -12.19 10.97 -13.29
C THR A 74 -13.38 10.07 -13.57
N ALA A 75 -14.41 10.60 -14.23
CA ALA A 75 -15.63 9.87 -14.60
C ALA A 75 -16.28 9.10 -13.43
N GLY A 76 -16.23 9.66 -12.22
CA GLY A 76 -16.78 9.04 -11.00
C GLY A 76 -15.78 8.19 -10.21
N GLY A 77 -14.54 8.07 -10.69
CA GLY A 77 -13.42 7.48 -9.98
C GLY A 77 -13.40 5.95 -9.92
N GLY A 78 -12.41 5.45 -9.19
CA GLY A 78 -12.14 4.02 -9.02
C GLY A 78 -11.15 3.47 -10.05
N TRP A 79 -10.33 4.33 -10.65
CA TRP A 79 -9.28 3.93 -11.57
C TRP A 79 -8.03 3.55 -10.80
N THR A 80 -7.47 2.37 -11.09
CA THR A 80 -6.24 1.87 -10.50
C THR A 80 -5.08 2.08 -11.45
N LEU A 81 -4.05 2.81 -11.04
CA LEU A 81 -2.79 2.83 -11.78
C LEU A 81 -2.15 1.45 -11.68
N VAL A 82 -1.99 0.75 -12.81
CA VAL A 82 -1.38 -0.60 -12.85
C VAL A 82 -0.01 -0.63 -13.51
N ALA A 83 0.27 0.33 -14.40
CA ALA A 83 1.53 0.46 -15.08
C ALA A 83 1.78 1.89 -15.59
N SER A 84 3.04 2.18 -15.89
CA SER A 84 3.52 3.35 -16.64
C SER A 84 4.66 2.91 -17.55
N VAL A 85 4.65 3.45 -18.77
CA VAL A 85 5.72 3.27 -19.77
C VAL A 85 6.52 4.55 -19.81
N HIS A 86 7.79 4.46 -19.44
CA HIS A 86 8.68 5.61 -19.32
C HIS A 86 9.92 5.41 -20.18
N GLU A 87 10.28 6.44 -20.94
CA GLU A 87 11.49 6.46 -21.77
C GLU A 87 12.62 7.16 -21.01
N ASN A 88 13.66 6.40 -20.64
CA ASN A 88 14.77 6.93 -19.85
C ASN A 88 15.90 7.53 -20.71
N ASN A 89 16.06 7.09 -21.96
CA ASN A 89 17.10 7.56 -22.86
C ASN A 89 16.78 7.21 -24.33
N MET A 90 16.19 8.16 -25.06
CA MET A 90 15.85 8.01 -26.48
C MET A 90 17.03 7.63 -27.40
N HIS A 91 18.27 7.88 -26.98
CA HIS A 91 19.47 7.50 -27.73
C HIS A 91 19.89 6.04 -27.47
N GLY A 92 19.52 5.47 -26.33
CA GLY A 92 19.62 4.05 -26.04
C GLY A 92 18.62 3.28 -26.90
N LYS A 93 19.08 2.32 -27.69
CA LYS A 93 18.20 1.47 -28.50
C LYS A 93 18.13 0.09 -27.85
N CYS A 94 17.04 -0.16 -27.12
CA CYS A 94 16.82 -1.40 -26.40
C CYS A 94 17.93 -1.67 -25.37
N THR A 95 18.18 -0.67 -24.52
CA THR A 95 19.20 -0.70 -23.46
C THR A 95 18.55 -0.76 -22.08
N VAL A 96 19.35 -0.69 -21.00
CA VAL A 96 18.83 -0.66 -19.63
C VAL A 96 17.80 0.46 -19.48
N GLY A 97 16.62 0.12 -18.97
CA GLY A 97 15.45 1.00 -18.88
C GLY A 97 14.36 0.69 -19.90
N ASP A 98 14.67 0.05 -21.04
CA ASP A 98 13.70 -0.28 -22.08
C ASP A 98 12.86 -1.53 -21.75
N ARG A 99 12.28 -1.61 -20.53
CA ARG A 99 11.62 -2.82 -20.01
C ARG A 99 10.36 -3.20 -20.78
N TRP A 100 9.70 -2.23 -21.40
CA TRP A 100 8.51 -2.45 -22.22
C TRP A 100 8.82 -2.82 -23.68
N SER A 101 10.10 -2.94 -24.04
CA SER A 101 10.54 -3.50 -25.31
C SER A 101 11.57 -4.61 -25.06
N SER A 102 12.86 -4.27 -25.06
CA SER A 102 13.94 -5.17 -24.66
C SER A 102 15.10 -4.39 -24.07
N GLN A 103 15.73 -4.93 -23.04
CA GLN A 103 17.00 -4.42 -22.52
C GLN A 103 18.22 -5.19 -23.08
N GLN A 104 18.00 -6.03 -24.10
CA GLN A 104 19.01 -6.92 -24.70
C GLN A 104 19.46 -6.46 -26.10
N GLY A 105 19.16 -5.21 -26.49
CA GLY A 105 19.37 -4.68 -27.83
C GLY A 105 18.34 -5.18 -28.85
N ASN A 106 18.51 -4.77 -30.10
CA ASN A 106 17.67 -5.25 -31.22
C ASN A 106 18.16 -6.60 -31.73
N ARG A 107 17.59 -7.69 -31.20
CA ARG A 107 18.04 -9.07 -31.42
C ARG A 107 16.95 -9.92 -32.07
N ALA A 108 17.23 -10.41 -33.28
CA ALA A 108 16.32 -11.30 -34.00
C ALA A 108 16.11 -12.66 -33.30
N ASP A 109 17.08 -13.11 -32.50
CA ASP A 109 17.00 -14.32 -31.69
C ASP A 109 16.31 -14.10 -30.33
N TYR A 110 15.86 -12.88 -30.05
CA TYR A 110 15.11 -12.51 -28.85
C TYR A 110 13.81 -11.74 -29.21
N PRO A 111 12.90 -12.36 -29.98
CA PRO A 111 11.79 -11.66 -30.64
C PRO A 111 10.70 -11.14 -29.70
N GLU A 112 10.54 -11.74 -28.52
CA GLU A 112 9.55 -11.31 -27.51
C GLU A 112 10.05 -10.14 -26.67
N GLY A 113 11.34 -9.80 -26.78
CA GLY A 113 11.99 -8.84 -25.89
C GLY A 113 11.88 -9.27 -24.43
N ASP A 114 11.79 -8.30 -23.52
CA ASP A 114 11.69 -8.58 -22.08
C ASP A 114 10.33 -9.21 -21.69
N GLY A 115 9.34 -9.24 -22.60
CA GLY A 115 8.06 -9.92 -22.40
C GLY A 115 7.17 -9.35 -21.29
N ASN A 116 7.49 -8.15 -20.76
CA ASN A 116 6.83 -7.59 -19.59
C ASN A 116 5.34 -7.25 -19.79
N TRP A 117 4.85 -7.21 -21.03
CA TRP A 117 3.42 -7.07 -21.32
C TRP A 117 2.57 -8.29 -20.95
N ALA A 118 3.18 -9.48 -20.90
CA ALA A 118 2.44 -10.74 -20.75
C ALA A 118 3.08 -11.70 -19.73
N ASN A 119 3.87 -11.16 -18.79
CA ASN A 119 4.46 -11.91 -17.69
C ASN A 119 4.05 -11.33 -16.33
N TYR A 120 4.54 -11.96 -15.24
CA TYR A 120 4.24 -11.57 -13.86
C TYR A 120 5.31 -10.67 -13.21
N ASN A 121 6.28 -10.17 -13.99
CA ASN A 121 7.27 -9.24 -13.45
C ASN A 121 6.57 -7.95 -12.99
N THR A 122 7.08 -7.38 -11.91
CA THR A 122 6.70 -6.06 -11.39
C THR A 122 7.95 -5.23 -11.17
N PHE A 123 7.82 -3.91 -11.28
CA PHE A 123 8.94 -2.97 -11.15
C PHE A 123 8.43 -1.56 -10.84
N GLY A 124 9.32 -0.72 -10.29
CA GLY A 124 9.03 0.67 -9.95
C GLY A 124 8.09 0.85 -8.75
N SER A 125 7.67 2.09 -8.55
CA SER A 125 6.68 2.49 -7.55
C SER A 125 5.70 3.50 -8.16
N ALA A 126 4.50 3.63 -7.59
CA ALA A 126 3.52 4.60 -8.09
C ALA A 126 4.02 6.04 -8.01
N GLU A 127 4.76 6.41 -6.96
CA GLU A 127 5.39 7.74 -6.83
C GLU A 127 6.49 7.98 -7.88
N GLY A 128 7.17 6.90 -8.31
CA GLY A 128 8.22 6.95 -9.33
C GLY A 128 7.73 6.76 -10.76
N ALA A 129 6.42 6.62 -11.00
CA ALA A 129 5.87 6.22 -12.30
C ALA A 129 6.11 7.22 -13.44
N THR A 130 6.55 8.45 -13.12
CA THR A 130 6.96 9.47 -14.10
C THR A 130 8.48 9.64 -14.20
N SER A 131 9.25 8.83 -13.47
CA SER A 131 10.71 8.92 -13.37
C SER A 131 11.41 7.64 -13.83
N ASP A 132 10.70 6.50 -13.80
CA ASP A 132 11.09 5.21 -14.37
C ASP A 132 9.81 4.41 -14.69
N ASP A 133 9.96 3.27 -15.35
CA ASP A 133 8.83 2.36 -15.59
C ASP A 133 8.15 1.91 -14.30
N TYR A 134 6.84 1.72 -14.37
CA TYR A 134 6.06 1.16 -13.29
C TYR A 134 5.21 0.00 -13.78
N LYS A 135 5.16 -1.08 -13.03
CA LYS A 135 4.21 -2.18 -13.21
C LYS A 135 3.98 -2.86 -11.86
N ASN A 136 2.73 -2.94 -11.41
CA ASN A 136 2.37 -3.57 -10.15
C ASN A 136 1.55 -4.86 -10.35
N PRO A 137 1.31 -5.65 -9.29
CA PRO A 137 0.53 -6.88 -9.40
C PRO A 137 -0.90 -6.72 -9.93
N GLY A 138 -1.50 -5.54 -9.78
CA GLY A 138 -2.82 -5.24 -10.32
C GLY A 138 -2.89 -5.31 -11.85
N TYR A 139 -1.76 -5.18 -12.56
CA TYR A 139 -1.69 -5.33 -14.02
C TYR A 139 -2.19 -6.69 -14.52
N PHE A 140 -1.99 -7.75 -13.74
CA PHE A 140 -2.32 -9.12 -14.12
C PHE A 140 -3.34 -9.79 -13.17
N ASP A 141 -3.86 -9.06 -12.18
CA ASP A 141 -4.78 -9.60 -11.17
C ASP A 141 -6.19 -8.96 -11.19
N ILE A 142 -6.31 -7.67 -11.57
CA ILE A 142 -7.60 -6.96 -11.68
C ILE A 142 -8.27 -7.27 -13.02
#